data_AF-A0A352B540-F1
#
_entry.id   AF-A0A352B540-F1
#
_cell.length_a   1.000
_cell.length_b   1.000
_cell.length_c   1.000
_cell.angle_alpha   90.00
_cell.angle_beta   90.00
_cell.angle_gamma   90.00
#
_symmetry.space_group_name_H-M   'P 1'
#
loop_
_entity.id
_entity.type
_entity.pdbx_description
1 polymer ?
#
loop_
_entity_poly.entity_id
_entity_poly.type
_entity_poly.pdbx_seq_one_letter_code
_entity_poly.pdbx_strand_id
1 'polypeptide(L)'
;MTAGCGSSSGSGGTPSGSTTQITGQAIAGAVTGTVVVADGAGTTVASAAVTAGGFTVSVGDSALDGELDFVVTGSYTDEVSGEMVQLTAADPLALTTAAGHFVAGATGNAPITPGSTVVRRLVRDHTMTLTAARAAFQAAFGYAPDLDARPFDPTGTAPAAATGADEDEAFRAGVFSQLASDLGLTTGAAIAALFRGLADDLADGTLDGLAGAGQPVMVGTVDLATRHTENALCARLLTAHGEFVENTANGGGLAAPTSGLPALVYDGAGARRTVTTPGGRRVTVTLNTAAEPPFTAGFWTARVAHQITLTDADNHDAPIDITSDPTIVDVSHHPLMHMLSGHDHTTPHAHEPDTRGAAAGQYVLDAYYVMASEMGMGAMAMPMGVWDYTVRIDEDSNRDGTVDTTTEVIFHPKVDPPMGGAVLFAQVNHAADTWTSMDGTTGPRPYRVWLHEVVTNGDGSHDLTLFVSTQEMVDMAMAGMDHHAGMTFPAVYPGLTLHGPVDEMGMRPEVLIATVAVEVSTDGATWVALAEEEPSSGRYQVTHLAGLDNTAAGPDTLAVRLTVNGHSMQTAAGAESQLLFTAP
;
A
#
# COMPACT_ATOMS: atom_id res chain seq x y z
N MET A 1 -93.40 -24.81 -16.49
CA MET A 1 -92.59 -24.51 -17.68
C MET A 1 -92.27 -23.04 -17.65
N THR A 2 -91.06 -22.70 -17.22
CA THR A 2 -90.56 -21.35 -17.04
C THR A 2 -89.16 -21.34 -17.61
N ALA A 3 -88.98 -20.64 -18.72
CA ALA A 3 -87.70 -20.41 -19.37
C ALA A 3 -87.03 -19.20 -18.70
N GLY A 4 -85.81 -19.38 -18.21
CA GLY A 4 -84.96 -18.34 -17.64
C GLY A 4 -83.58 -18.38 -18.28
N CYS A 5 -83.12 -17.22 -18.73
CA CYS A 5 -81.81 -16.99 -19.33
C CYS A 5 -80.65 -17.34 -18.37
N GLY A 6 -79.58 -17.92 -18.91
CA GLY A 6 -78.32 -18.17 -18.22
C GLY A 6 -77.15 -17.53 -18.99
N SER A 7 -76.49 -16.60 -18.31
CA SER A 7 -75.55 -15.60 -18.81
C SER A 7 -74.24 -16.15 -19.37
N SER A 8 -73.70 -15.37 -20.31
CA SER A 8 -72.37 -15.43 -20.90
C SER A 8 -71.25 -15.43 -19.85
N SER A 9 -70.30 -16.33 -20.03
CA SER A 9 -69.00 -16.41 -19.36
C SER A 9 -68.15 -15.17 -19.66
N GLY A 10 -67.98 -14.30 -18.66
CA GLY A 10 -66.96 -13.26 -18.67
C GLY A 10 -65.60 -13.87 -18.35
N SER A 11 -64.67 -13.74 -19.29
CA SER A 11 -63.24 -13.96 -19.09
C SER A 11 -62.75 -13.06 -17.94
N GLY A 12 -62.41 -13.68 -16.81
CA GLY A 12 -61.70 -13.02 -15.72
C GLY A 12 -60.31 -12.60 -16.22
N GLY A 13 -60.17 -11.35 -16.62
CA GLY A 13 -58.87 -10.73 -16.76
C GLY A 13 -58.21 -10.69 -15.39
N THR A 14 -57.06 -11.34 -15.26
CA THR A 14 -56.10 -11.08 -14.19
C THR A 14 -55.89 -9.56 -14.15
N PRO A 15 -56.03 -8.87 -12.99
CA PRO A 15 -55.66 -7.48 -12.93
C PRO A 15 -54.17 -7.42 -13.30
N SER A 16 -53.87 -6.87 -14.48
CA SER A 16 -52.52 -6.50 -14.86
C SER A 16 -52.10 -5.43 -13.88
N GLY A 17 -51.45 -5.83 -12.78
CA GLY A 17 -50.76 -4.89 -11.91
C GLY A 17 -49.82 -4.08 -12.78
N SER A 18 -49.79 -2.76 -12.59
CA SER A 18 -48.83 -1.93 -13.28
C SER A 18 -47.41 -2.36 -12.86
N THR A 19 -46.51 -2.37 -13.83
CA THR A 19 -45.12 -2.78 -13.63
C THR A 19 -44.19 -1.68 -14.11
N THR A 20 -43.07 -1.53 -13.45
CA THR A 20 -41.99 -0.62 -13.82
C THR A 20 -40.82 -1.43 -14.39
N GLN A 21 -40.26 -0.96 -15.51
CA GLN A 21 -39.05 -1.55 -16.08
C GLN A 21 -37.82 -0.98 -15.38
N ILE A 22 -36.99 -1.86 -14.85
CA ILE A 22 -35.69 -1.55 -14.26
C ILE A 22 -34.63 -2.16 -15.18
N THR A 23 -33.73 -1.30 -15.66
CA THR A 23 -32.52 -1.74 -16.36
C THR A 23 -31.37 -1.85 -15.38
N GLY A 24 -30.36 -2.64 -15.68
CA GLY A 24 -29.16 -2.69 -14.84
C GLY A 24 -28.02 -3.42 -15.49
N GLN A 25 -26.89 -3.41 -14.79
CA GLN A 25 -25.65 -4.05 -15.18
C GLN A 25 -25.15 -4.92 -14.03
N ALA A 26 -24.64 -6.11 -14.32
CA ALA A 26 -23.99 -7.00 -13.38
C ALA A 26 -22.53 -7.20 -13.81
N ILE A 27 -21.62 -6.49 -13.13
CA ILE A 27 -20.22 -6.32 -13.56
C ILE A 27 -19.28 -6.67 -12.41
N ALA A 28 -18.50 -7.72 -12.61
CA ALA A 28 -17.20 -7.99 -11.98
C ALA A 28 -16.22 -8.47 -13.08
N GLY A 29 -16.48 -8.02 -14.32
CA GLY A 29 -16.45 -8.79 -15.56
C GLY A 29 -17.88 -8.97 -16.10
N ALA A 30 -18.06 -9.06 -17.42
CA ALA A 30 -19.39 -9.09 -18.04
C ALA A 30 -20.17 -10.40 -17.72
N VAL A 31 -21.06 -10.37 -16.73
CA VAL A 31 -21.80 -11.56 -16.27
C VAL A 31 -22.79 -12.07 -17.33
N THR A 32 -22.85 -13.38 -17.52
CA THR A 32 -23.95 -14.06 -18.21
C THR A 32 -24.66 -14.99 -17.24
N GLY A 33 -25.99 -14.84 -17.10
CA GLY A 33 -26.71 -15.53 -16.03
C GLY A 33 -28.16 -15.10 -15.86
N THR A 34 -28.62 -15.07 -14.61
CA THR A 34 -29.99 -14.71 -14.22
C THR A 34 -29.96 -13.77 -13.02
N VAL A 35 -30.75 -12.70 -13.09
CA VAL A 35 -31.05 -11.81 -11.96
C VAL A 35 -32.41 -12.19 -11.38
N VAL A 36 -32.46 -12.32 -10.06
CA VAL A 36 -33.68 -12.50 -9.28
C VAL A 36 -33.87 -11.26 -8.42
N VAL A 37 -35.08 -10.69 -8.45
CA VAL A 37 -35.47 -9.56 -7.60
C VAL A 37 -36.37 -10.11 -6.50
N ALA A 38 -35.98 -9.88 -5.24
CA ALA A 38 -36.75 -10.24 -4.06
C ALA A 38 -37.13 -9.00 -3.23
N ASP A 39 -38.23 -9.07 -2.51
CA ASP A 39 -38.59 -8.06 -1.51
C ASP A 39 -37.77 -8.22 -0.21
N GLY A 40 -37.90 -7.28 0.72
CA GLY A 40 -37.24 -7.34 2.04
C GLY A 40 -37.63 -8.54 2.91
N ALA A 41 -38.66 -9.31 2.55
CA ALA A 41 -39.01 -10.58 3.20
C ALA A 41 -38.37 -11.81 2.50
N GLY A 42 -37.62 -11.59 1.41
CA GLY A 42 -36.98 -12.64 0.61
C GLY A 42 -37.91 -13.28 -0.42
N THR A 43 -39.11 -12.73 -0.64
CA THR A 43 -40.04 -13.27 -1.65
C THR A 43 -39.63 -12.78 -3.03
N THR A 44 -39.43 -13.69 -3.98
CA THR A 44 -39.17 -13.32 -5.38
C THR A 44 -40.35 -12.58 -5.97
N VAL A 45 -40.11 -11.36 -6.46
CA VAL A 45 -41.09 -10.49 -7.12
C VAL A 45 -40.88 -10.41 -8.63
N ALA A 46 -39.65 -10.64 -9.12
CA ALA A 46 -39.34 -10.68 -10.55
C ALA A 46 -38.03 -11.44 -10.85
N SER A 47 -37.80 -11.76 -12.12
CA SER A 47 -36.53 -12.32 -12.59
C SER A 47 -36.29 -12.00 -14.07
N ALA A 48 -35.03 -11.90 -14.48
CA ALA A 48 -34.66 -11.70 -15.88
C ALA A 48 -33.33 -12.40 -16.23
N ALA A 49 -33.09 -12.63 -17.52
CA ALA A 49 -31.78 -13.07 -17.99
C ALA A 49 -30.78 -11.91 -17.97
N VAL A 50 -29.53 -12.21 -17.63
CA VAL A 50 -28.38 -11.31 -17.72
C VAL A 50 -27.53 -11.76 -18.89
N THR A 51 -27.22 -10.87 -19.83
CA THR A 51 -26.41 -11.17 -21.00
C THR A 51 -25.32 -10.13 -21.15
N ALA A 52 -24.06 -10.55 -21.09
CA ALA A 52 -22.89 -9.65 -21.16
C ALA A 52 -23.02 -8.46 -20.19
N GLY A 53 -23.37 -8.76 -18.94
CA GLY A 53 -23.59 -7.80 -17.86
C GLY A 53 -24.96 -7.13 -17.88
N GLY A 54 -25.58 -6.90 -19.04
CA GLY A 54 -26.85 -6.16 -19.13
C GLY A 54 -28.09 -6.99 -18.78
N PHE A 55 -29.08 -6.35 -18.15
CA PHE A 55 -30.43 -6.91 -17.97
C PHE A 55 -31.55 -5.86 -18.00
N THR A 56 -32.78 -6.33 -18.20
CA THR A 56 -34.01 -5.55 -18.02
C THR A 56 -35.06 -6.43 -17.35
N VAL A 57 -35.64 -5.94 -16.25
CA VAL A 57 -36.63 -6.68 -15.46
C VAL A 57 -37.86 -5.82 -15.19
N SER A 58 -39.05 -6.43 -15.26
CA SER A 58 -40.31 -5.77 -14.91
C SER A 58 -40.70 -6.10 -13.48
N VAL A 59 -40.77 -5.11 -12.61
CA VAL A 59 -41.15 -5.25 -11.20
C VAL A 59 -42.54 -4.65 -10.99
N GLY A 60 -43.41 -5.33 -10.25
CA GLY A 60 -44.74 -4.79 -9.93
C GLY A 60 -44.64 -3.54 -9.07
N ASP A 61 -45.42 -2.50 -9.39
CA ASP A 61 -45.29 -1.19 -8.74
C ASP A 61 -45.49 -1.24 -7.22
N SER A 62 -46.32 -2.17 -6.73
CA SER A 62 -46.54 -2.38 -5.29
C SER A 62 -45.30 -2.88 -4.54
N ALA A 63 -44.32 -3.47 -5.23
CA ALA A 63 -43.08 -3.92 -4.62
C ALA A 63 -42.05 -2.78 -4.48
N LEU A 64 -42.20 -1.69 -5.25
CA LEU A 64 -41.25 -0.56 -5.26
C LEU A 64 -41.30 0.27 -3.97
N ASP A 65 -42.41 0.20 -3.23
CA ASP A 65 -42.56 0.83 -1.91
C ASP A 65 -41.68 0.18 -0.83
N GLY A 66 -41.20 -1.05 -1.07
CA GLY A 66 -40.35 -1.82 -0.16
C GLY A 66 -38.88 -1.84 -0.55
N GLU A 67 -38.04 -2.39 0.31
CA GLU A 67 -36.67 -2.75 -0.05
C GLU A 67 -36.67 -3.84 -1.13
N LEU A 68 -35.72 -3.75 -2.05
CA LEU A 68 -35.51 -4.75 -3.09
C LEU A 68 -34.08 -5.27 -3.05
N ASP A 69 -33.95 -6.59 -3.18
CA ASP A 69 -32.68 -7.28 -3.36
C ASP A 69 -32.59 -7.81 -4.78
N PHE A 70 -31.55 -7.42 -5.50
CA PHE A 70 -31.19 -7.97 -6.80
C PHE A 70 -30.06 -8.96 -6.58
N VAL A 71 -30.25 -10.21 -6.99
CA VAL A 71 -29.27 -11.28 -6.81
C VAL A 71 -28.99 -11.94 -8.15
N VAL A 72 -27.73 -11.94 -8.56
CA VAL A 72 -27.27 -12.47 -9.84
C VAL A 72 -26.45 -13.74 -9.63
N THR A 73 -26.86 -14.78 -10.35
CA THR A 73 -26.11 -16.05 -10.48
C THR A 73 -25.77 -16.29 -11.94
N GLY A 74 -24.70 -17.01 -12.23
CA GLY A 74 -24.18 -17.15 -13.59
C GLY A 74 -22.66 -17.24 -13.59
N SER A 75 -22.02 -16.69 -14.62
CA SER A 75 -20.56 -16.68 -14.73
C SER A 75 -20.02 -15.43 -15.39
N TYR A 76 -18.76 -15.10 -15.10
CA TYR A 76 -17.97 -14.10 -15.81
C TYR A 76 -16.52 -14.59 -15.97
N THR A 77 -15.73 -13.88 -16.76
CA THR A 77 -14.27 -14.10 -16.84
C THR A 77 -13.61 -13.00 -16.03
N ASP A 78 -12.81 -13.37 -15.04
CA ASP A 78 -12.01 -12.44 -14.28
C ASP A 78 -10.94 -11.81 -15.18
N GLU A 79 -10.90 -10.49 -15.24
CA GLU A 79 -10.07 -9.74 -16.19
C GLU A 79 -8.56 -9.80 -15.92
N VAL A 80 -8.16 -9.96 -14.65
CA VAL A 80 -6.75 -10.01 -14.25
C VAL A 80 -6.19 -11.42 -14.41
N SER A 81 -6.89 -12.43 -13.87
CA SER A 81 -6.42 -13.81 -13.91
C SER A 81 -6.81 -14.57 -15.19
N GLY A 82 -7.85 -14.11 -15.91
CA GLY A 82 -8.45 -14.84 -17.02
C GLY A 82 -9.30 -16.04 -16.60
N GLU A 83 -9.47 -16.29 -15.31
CA GLU A 83 -10.22 -17.43 -14.80
C GLU A 83 -11.73 -17.26 -14.97
N MET A 84 -12.43 -18.37 -15.24
CA MET A 84 -13.89 -18.35 -15.28
C MET A 84 -14.46 -18.44 -13.86
N VAL A 85 -15.10 -17.37 -13.43
CA VAL A 85 -15.74 -17.27 -12.12
C VAL A 85 -17.20 -17.73 -12.21
N GLN A 86 -17.60 -18.62 -11.31
CA GLN A 86 -18.98 -19.11 -11.19
C GLN A 86 -19.68 -18.48 -9.99
N LEU A 87 -20.71 -17.68 -10.27
CA LEU A 87 -21.59 -17.06 -9.29
C LEU A 87 -22.70 -18.01 -8.90
N THR A 88 -22.69 -18.43 -7.64
CA THR A 88 -23.67 -19.39 -7.09
C THR A 88 -24.62 -18.70 -6.12
N ALA A 89 -25.60 -19.44 -5.59
CA ALA A 89 -26.45 -18.91 -4.53
C ALA A 89 -25.67 -18.59 -3.24
N ALA A 90 -24.55 -19.26 -2.99
CA ALA A 90 -23.70 -19.00 -1.83
C ALA A 90 -22.82 -17.76 -2.03
N ASP A 91 -22.41 -17.51 -3.27
CA ASP A 91 -21.52 -16.42 -3.68
C ASP A 91 -22.04 -15.74 -4.97
N PRO A 92 -23.17 -15.00 -4.87
CA PRO A 92 -23.72 -14.25 -6.00
C PRO A 92 -23.11 -12.84 -6.08
N LEU A 93 -23.31 -12.15 -7.19
CA LEU A 93 -23.28 -10.68 -7.17
C LEU A 93 -24.65 -10.16 -6.74
N ALA A 94 -24.67 -9.08 -5.96
CA ALA A 94 -25.93 -8.57 -5.41
C ALA A 94 -25.95 -7.05 -5.21
N LEU A 95 -27.16 -6.51 -5.15
CA LEU A 95 -27.47 -5.14 -4.78
C LEU A 95 -28.68 -5.17 -3.85
N THR A 96 -28.67 -4.34 -2.81
CA THR A 96 -29.85 -4.06 -1.99
C THR A 96 -30.16 -2.57 -2.05
N THR A 97 -31.44 -2.23 -2.23
CA THR A 97 -31.88 -0.83 -2.33
C THR A 97 -32.83 -0.47 -1.19
N ALA A 98 -32.78 0.78 -0.77
CA ALA A 98 -33.74 1.31 0.19
C ALA A 98 -35.18 1.23 -0.35
N ALA A 99 -36.15 1.22 0.57
CA ALA A 99 -37.55 1.38 0.24
C ALA A 99 -37.82 2.65 -0.58
N GLY A 100 -38.59 2.53 -1.67
CA GLY A 100 -38.92 3.67 -2.54
C GLY A 100 -37.75 4.19 -3.39
N HIS A 101 -36.65 3.44 -3.51
CA HIS A 101 -35.53 3.84 -4.37
C HIS A 101 -35.94 3.97 -5.84
N PHE A 102 -36.76 3.04 -6.34
CA PHE A 102 -37.33 3.11 -7.68
C PHE A 102 -38.71 3.77 -7.66
N VAL A 103 -38.97 4.64 -8.64
CA VAL A 103 -40.25 5.34 -8.77
C VAL A 103 -41.12 4.65 -9.81
N ALA A 104 -42.37 4.34 -9.45
CA ALA A 104 -43.32 3.70 -10.35
C ALA A 104 -43.49 4.47 -11.68
N GLY A 105 -43.35 3.77 -12.79
CA GLY A 105 -43.44 4.33 -14.14
C GLY A 105 -42.21 5.13 -14.61
N ALA A 106 -41.17 5.28 -13.78
CA ALA A 106 -39.90 5.86 -14.18
C ALA A 106 -38.89 4.77 -14.56
N THR A 107 -37.95 5.10 -15.46
CA THR A 107 -36.81 4.22 -15.74
C THR A 107 -35.86 4.24 -14.55
N GLY A 108 -35.53 3.06 -14.02
CA GLY A 108 -34.52 2.88 -12.97
C GLY A 108 -33.27 2.17 -13.49
N ASN A 109 -32.14 2.42 -12.84
CA ASN A 109 -30.89 1.68 -13.05
C ASN A 109 -30.52 0.88 -11.79
N ALA A 110 -30.02 -0.34 -11.96
CA ALA A 110 -29.63 -1.23 -10.88
C ALA A 110 -28.21 -1.77 -11.13
N PRO A 111 -27.16 -1.04 -10.72
CA PRO A 111 -25.77 -1.49 -10.87
C PRO A 111 -25.44 -2.52 -9.80
N ILE A 112 -25.07 -3.71 -10.25
CA ILE A 112 -24.72 -4.86 -9.42
C ILE A 112 -23.21 -5.09 -9.61
N THR A 113 -22.42 -4.72 -8.61
CA THR A 113 -20.95 -4.75 -8.63
C THR A 113 -20.39 -5.49 -7.41
N PRO A 114 -19.08 -5.81 -7.36
CA PRO A 114 -18.42 -6.26 -6.14
C PRO A 114 -18.74 -5.38 -4.93
N GLY A 115 -18.67 -4.05 -5.08
CA GLY A 115 -18.94 -3.10 -4.00
C GLY A 115 -20.39 -3.18 -3.50
N SER A 116 -21.39 -3.22 -4.39
CA SER A 116 -22.79 -3.39 -3.98
C SER A 116 -23.04 -4.74 -3.32
N THR A 117 -22.27 -5.76 -3.71
CA THR A 117 -22.36 -7.13 -3.16
C THR A 117 -21.89 -7.17 -1.71
N VAL A 118 -20.74 -6.55 -1.41
CA VAL A 118 -20.23 -6.41 -0.04
C VAL A 118 -21.26 -5.66 0.83
N VAL A 119 -21.79 -4.53 0.36
CA VAL A 119 -22.82 -3.77 1.09
C VAL A 119 -24.07 -4.62 1.35
N ARG A 120 -24.56 -5.37 0.36
CA ARG A 120 -25.72 -6.24 0.53
C ARG A 120 -25.47 -7.32 1.58
N ARG A 121 -24.27 -7.91 1.61
CA ARG A 121 -23.91 -8.93 2.61
C ARG A 121 -23.85 -8.34 4.01
N LEU A 122 -23.27 -7.16 4.19
CA LEU A 122 -23.31 -6.45 5.47
C LEU A 122 -24.76 -6.25 5.97
N VAL A 123 -25.70 -5.94 5.07
CA VAL A 123 -27.12 -5.79 5.41
C VAL A 123 -27.78 -7.12 5.75
N ARG A 124 -27.65 -8.13 4.89
CA ARG A 124 -28.44 -9.37 4.97
C ARG A 124 -27.81 -10.45 5.83
N ASP A 125 -26.49 -10.55 5.82
CA ASP A 125 -25.74 -11.60 6.51
C ASP A 125 -25.28 -11.10 7.90
N HIS A 126 -24.97 -9.81 8.04
CA HIS A 126 -24.49 -9.19 9.29
C HIS A 126 -25.48 -8.24 9.96
N THR A 127 -26.73 -8.20 9.48
CA THR A 127 -27.85 -7.44 10.09
C THR A 127 -27.62 -5.94 10.23
N MET A 128 -26.68 -5.37 9.47
CA MET A 128 -26.48 -3.92 9.44
C MET A 128 -27.65 -3.23 8.75
N THR A 129 -27.95 -2.00 9.18
CA THR A 129 -28.82 -1.13 8.37
C THR A 129 -28.12 -0.77 7.07
N LEU A 130 -28.86 -0.52 5.98
CA LEU A 130 -28.26 -0.10 4.71
C LEU A 130 -27.35 1.14 4.85
N THR A 131 -27.75 2.10 5.68
CA THR A 131 -26.91 3.28 5.97
C THR A 131 -25.60 2.90 6.67
N ALA A 132 -25.65 2.03 7.68
CA ALA A 132 -24.46 1.59 8.40
C ALA A 132 -23.54 0.75 7.52
N ALA A 133 -24.09 -0.16 6.71
CA ALA A 133 -23.34 -0.96 5.76
C ALA A 133 -22.60 -0.09 4.73
N ARG A 134 -23.27 0.92 4.17
CA ARG A 134 -22.64 1.88 3.24
C ARG A 134 -21.57 2.73 3.92
N ALA A 135 -21.77 3.13 5.17
CA ALA A 135 -20.78 3.90 5.92
C ALA A 135 -19.53 3.06 6.24
N ALA A 136 -19.71 1.80 6.65
CA ALA A 136 -18.59 0.86 6.86
C ALA A 136 -17.82 0.62 5.57
N PHE A 137 -18.53 0.34 4.46
CA PHE A 137 -17.91 0.20 3.15
C PHE A 137 -17.15 1.47 2.73
N GLN A 138 -17.75 2.65 2.86
CA GLN A 138 -17.10 3.90 2.50
C GLN A 138 -15.88 4.20 3.37
N ALA A 139 -15.90 3.85 4.65
CA ALA A 139 -14.75 4.01 5.52
C ALA A 139 -13.58 3.12 5.10
N ALA A 140 -13.85 1.86 4.72
CA ALA A 140 -12.83 0.90 4.33
C ALA A 140 -12.29 1.14 2.90
N PHE A 141 -13.17 1.41 1.94
CA PHE A 141 -12.82 1.49 0.52
C PHE A 141 -12.65 2.92 0.01
N GLY A 142 -13.02 3.93 0.79
CA GLY A 142 -12.91 5.34 0.43
C GLY A 142 -14.05 5.89 -0.42
N TYR A 143 -14.91 5.04 -0.98
CA TYR A 143 -16.04 5.42 -1.83
C TYR A 143 -17.34 4.73 -1.43
N ALA A 144 -18.47 5.25 -1.87
CA ALA A 144 -19.76 4.57 -1.77
C ALA A 144 -20.18 4.08 -3.15
N PRO A 145 -20.69 2.84 -3.30
CA PRO A 145 -21.20 2.37 -4.58
C PRO A 145 -22.27 3.34 -5.12
N ASP A 146 -22.08 3.77 -6.36
CA ASP A 146 -23.02 4.65 -7.06
C ASP A 146 -24.16 3.82 -7.67
N LEU A 147 -25.39 4.10 -7.26
CA LEU A 147 -26.58 3.38 -7.72
C LEU A 147 -27.14 3.92 -9.03
N ASP A 148 -26.67 5.09 -9.48
CA ASP A 148 -27.07 5.70 -10.74
C ASP A 148 -26.07 5.40 -11.87
N ALA A 149 -24.84 5.00 -11.53
CA ALA A 149 -23.79 4.62 -12.48
C ALA A 149 -24.14 3.36 -13.28
N ARG A 150 -23.66 3.30 -14.51
CA ARG A 150 -23.85 2.20 -15.47
C ARG A 150 -22.51 1.53 -15.73
N PRO A 151 -22.00 0.73 -14.79
CA PRO A 151 -20.70 0.10 -14.92
C PRO A 151 -20.68 -0.82 -16.15
N PHE A 152 -19.48 -1.03 -16.68
CA PHE A 152 -19.23 -1.89 -17.82
C PHE A 152 -17.95 -2.68 -17.60
N ASP A 153 -17.78 -3.74 -18.37
CA ASP A 153 -16.56 -4.54 -18.33
C ASP A 153 -15.37 -3.71 -18.85
N PRO A 154 -14.32 -3.51 -18.04
CA PRO A 154 -13.18 -2.67 -18.40
C PRO A 154 -12.33 -3.25 -19.53
N THR A 155 -12.44 -4.54 -19.81
CA THR A 155 -11.81 -5.18 -20.99
C THR A 155 -12.62 -4.96 -22.28
N GLY A 156 -13.87 -4.52 -22.14
CA GLY A 156 -14.81 -4.28 -23.23
C GLY A 156 -14.73 -2.87 -23.81
N THR A 157 -15.62 -2.58 -24.78
CA THR A 157 -15.80 -1.21 -25.27
C THR A 157 -16.72 -0.46 -24.33
N ALA A 158 -16.28 0.71 -23.85
CA ALA A 158 -17.10 1.60 -23.05
C ALA A 158 -18.45 1.91 -23.75
N PRO A 159 -19.56 1.95 -23.01
CA PRO A 159 -20.85 2.35 -23.56
C PRO A 159 -20.77 3.74 -24.22
N ALA A 160 -21.55 3.94 -25.28
CA ALA A 160 -21.69 5.26 -25.87
C ALA A 160 -22.21 6.26 -24.83
N ALA A 161 -21.55 7.41 -24.71
CA ALA A 161 -21.84 8.42 -23.68
C ALA A 161 -21.74 7.88 -22.24
N ALA A 162 -20.72 7.06 -21.97
CA ALA A 162 -20.28 6.80 -20.61
C ALA A 162 -19.93 8.13 -19.92
N THR A 163 -20.36 8.26 -18.68
CA THR A 163 -20.03 9.38 -17.79
C THR A 163 -18.81 9.00 -16.94
N GLY A 164 -18.18 9.98 -16.31
CA GLY A 164 -17.09 9.70 -15.37
C GLY A 164 -17.50 8.76 -14.22
N ALA A 165 -18.75 8.83 -13.75
CA ALA A 165 -19.26 7.91 -12.75
C ALA A 165 -19.39 6.46 -13.28
N ASP A 166 -19.72 6.29 -14.57
CA ASP A 166 -19.77 4.97 -15.21
C ASP A 166 -18.36 4.37 -15.32
N GLU A 167 -17.37 5.20 -15.68
CA GLU A 167 -15.96 4.83 -15.78
C GLU A 167 -15.36 4.52 -14.39
N ASP A 168 -15.67 5.32 -13.37
CA ASP A 168 -15.22 5.11 -12.00
C ASP A 168 -15.73 3.76 -11.42
N GLU A 169 -17.00 3.42 -11.63
CA GLU A 169 -17.53 2.12 -11.18
C GLU A 169 -17.04 0.94 -12.02
N ALA A 170 -16.79 1.12 -13.32
CA ALA A 170 -16.13 0.09 -14.13
C ALA A 170 -14.69 -0.17 -13.62
N PHE A 171 -13.96 0.89 -13.30
CA PHE A 171 -12.61 0.82 -12.73
C PHE A 171 -12.63 0.09 -11.38
N ARG A 172 -13.52 0.50 -10.48
CA ARG A 172 -13.64 -0.11 -9.15
C ARG A 172 -14.01 -1.59 -9.21
N ALA A 173 -14.85 -2.00 -10.16
CA ALA A 173 -15.15 -3.43 -10.36
C ALA A 173 -13.88 -4.24 -10.64
N GLY A 174 -12.97 -3.67 -11.45
CA GLY A 174 -11.70 -4.31 -11.79
C GLY A 174 -10.62 -4.29 -10.72
N VAL A 175 -10.61 -3.27 -9.86
CA VAL A 175 -9.76 -3.25 -8.66
C VAL A 175 -9.99 -4.48 -7.78
N PHE A 176 -11.22 -5.00 -7.69
CA PHE A 176 -11.46 -6.23 -6.92
C PHE A 176 -10.85 -7.48 -7.58
N SER A 177 -10.76 -7.52 -8.91
CA SER A 177 -10.07 -8.58 -9.65
C SER A 177 -8.56 -8.52 -9.39
N GLN A 178 -7.98 -7.31 -9.40
CA GLN A 178 -6.58 -7.11 -9.02
C GLN A 178 -6.35 -7.50 -7.55
N LEU A 179 -7.18 -7.03 -6.63
CA LEU A 179 -7.09 -7.41 -5.21
C LEU A 179 -7.17 -8.94 -5.02
N ALA A 180 -8.00 -9.64 -5.79
CA ALA A 180 -8.07 -11.10 -5.74
C ALA A 180 -6.74 -11.75 -6.15
N SER A 181 -6.10 -11.23 -7.19
CA SER A 181 -4.76 -11.63 -7.62
C SER A 181 -3.72 -11.37 -6.53
N ASP A 182 -3.70 -10.17 -5.95
CA ASP A 182 -2.73 -9.74 -4.92
C ASP A 182 -2.84 -10.56 -3.63
N LEU A 183 -4.05 -11.03 -3.31
CA LEU A 183 -4.30 -11.93 -2.18
C LEU A 183 -3.86 -13.39 -2.48
N GLY A 184 -3.60 -13.71 -3.74
CA GLY A 184 -3.23 -15.04 -4.23
C GLY A 184 -4.42 -15.96 -4.50
N LEU A 185 -5.60 -15.40 -4.82
CA LEU A 185 -6.80 -16.17 -5.13
C LEU A 185 -6.75 -16.67 -6.58
N THR A 186 -6.31 -17.90 -6.77
CA THR A 186 -6.02 -18.47 -8.10
C THR A 186 -7.16 -19.27 -8.73
N THR A 187 -8.32 -19.39 -8.06
CA THR A 187 -9.45 -20.18 -8.58
C THR A 187 -10.71 -19.35 -8.64
N GLY A 188 -11.54 -19.56 -9.67
CA GLY A 188 -12.80 -18.83 -9.80
C GLY A 188 -13.73 -18.95 -8.59
N ALA A 189 -13.70 -20.08 -7.87
CA ALA A 189 -14.48 -20.24 -6.63
C ALA A 189 -13.95 -19.38 -5.48
N ALA A 190 -12.63 -19.24 -5.36
CA ALA A 190 -12.01 -18.37 -4.35
C ALA A 190 -12.25 -16.88 -4.67
N ILE A 191 -12.17 -16.50 -5.95
CA ILE A 191 -12.47 -15.14 -6.41
C ILE A 191 -13.93 -14.77 -6.10
N ALA A 192 -14.90 -15.63 -6.41
CA ALA A 192 -16.31 -15.39 -6.06
C ALA A 192 -16.53 -15.24 -4.55
N ALA A 193 -15.77 -15.98 -3.73
CA ALA A 193 -15.87 -15.95 -2.27
C ALA A 193 -15.25 -14.69 -1.64
N LEU A 194 -14.44 -13.91 -2.37
CA LEU A 194 -13.78 -12.70 -1.87
C LEU A 194 -14.80 -11.72 -1.27
N PHE A 195 -15.91 -11.47 -1.96
CA PHE A 195 -16.90 -10.49 -1.51
C PHE A 195 -17.61 -10.91 -0.21
N ARG A 196 -17.70 -12.23 0.04
CA ARG A 196 -18.14 -12.74 1.35
C ARG A 196 -17.09 -12.47 2.41
N GLY A 197 -15.84 -12.83 2.14
CA GLY A 197 -14.74 -12.61 3.08
C GLY A 197 -14.60 -11.14 3.49
N LEU A 198 -14.61 -10.22 2.52
CA LEU A 198 -14.54 -8.78 2.82
C LEU A 198 -15.73 -8.27 3.63
N ALA A 199 -16.93 -8.84 3.43
CA ALA A 199 -18.09 -8.50 4.25
C ALA A 199 -18.03 -9.10 5.66
N ASP A 200 -17.46 -10.29 5.81
CA ASP A 200 -17.25 -10.96 7.11
C ASP A 200 -16.21 -10.23 7.95
N ASP A 201 -15.14 -9.74 7.32
CA ASP A 201 -14.12 -8.87 7.90
C ASP A 201 -14.75 -7.53 8.33
N LEU A 202 -15.40 -6.84 7.40
CA LEU A 202 -15.98 -5.51 7.64
C LEU A 202 -17.20 -5.48 8.57
N ALA A 203 -17.70 -6.64 9.01
CA ALA A 203 -18.89 -6.76 9.85
C ALA A 203 -18.74 -6.06 11.21
N ASP A 204 -17.51 -5.91 11.72
CA ASP A 204 -17.21 -5.19 12.96
C ASP A 204 -16.76 -3.73 12.73
N GLY A 205 -16.68 -3.31 11.47
CA GLY A 205 -16.28 -1.97 11.04
C GLY A 205 -14.79 -1.80 10.76
N THR A 206 -13.99 -2.87 10.83
CA THR A 206 -12.56 -2.85 10.50
C THR A 206 -12.23 -3.78 9.31
N LEU A 207 -11.10 -3.55 8.66
CA LEU A 207 -10.59 -4.38 7.56
C LEU A 207 -9.25 -4.98 8.00
N ASP A 208 -9.30 -5.85 9.01
CA ASP A 208 -8.14 -6.41 9.70
C ASP A 208 -7.96 -7.92 9.45
N GLY A 209 -8.81 -8.49 8.60
CA GLY A 209 -8.84 -9.90 8.25
C GLY A 209 -9.50 -10.77 9.32
N LEU A 210 -10.09 -10.19 10.36
CA LEU A 210 -10.79 -10.88 11.42
C LEU A 210 -12.30 -10.63 11.32
N ALA A 211 -13.09 -11.70 11.47
CA ALA A 211 -14.51 -11.55 11.73
C ALA A 211 -14.70 -11.14 13.20
N GLY A 212 -15.75 -10.38 13.50
CA GLY A 212 -15.90 -9.63 14.76
C GLY A 212 -15.63 -10.32 16.12
N ALA A 213 -15.62 -11.65 16.21
CA ALA A 213 -15.16 -12.38 17.41
C ALA A 213 -13.63 -12.64 17.43
N GLY A 214 -12.85 -11.95 16.58
CA GLY A 214 -11.42 -12.15 16.40
C GLY A 214 -11.07 -13.46 15.68
N GLN A 215 -11.99 -14.01 14.88
CA GLN A 215 -11.73 -15.25 14.13
C GLN A 215 -11.17 -14.90 12.75
N PRO A 216 -10.08 -15.55 12.29
CA PRO A 216 -9.55 -15.31 10.96
C PRO A 216 -10.58 -15.56 9.85
N VAL A 217 -10.67 -14.64 8.90
CA VAL A 217 -11.53 -14.78 7.73
C VAL A 217 -10.81 -15.58 6.65
N MET A 218 -11.43 -16.67 6.20
CA MET A 218 -10.88 -17.54 5.15
C MET A 218 -11.58 -17.30 3.81
N VAL A 219 -10.80 -17.01 2.77
CA VAL A 219 -11.25 -16.93 1.37
C VAL A 219 -10.57 -18.03 0.57
N GLY A 220 -11.29 -19.14 0.34
CA GLY A 220 -10.68 -20.35 -0.21
C GLY A 220 -9.64 -20.92 0.77
N THR A 221 -8.37 -20.90 0.38
CA THR A 221 -7.23 -21.30 1.23
C THR A 221 -6.47 -20.10 1.81
N VAL A 222 -6.85 -18.87 1.47
CA VAL A 222 -6.18 -17.66 1.93
C VAL A 222 -6.79 -17.22 3.26
N ASP A 223 -5.94 -16.98 4.24
CA ASP A 223 -6.28 -16.40 5.53
C ASP A 223 -6.06 -14.88 5.47
N LEU A 224 -7.15 -14.10 5.54
CA LEU A 224 -7.08 -12.64 5.44
C LEU A 224 -6.39 -12.00 6.64
N ALA A 225 -6.45 -12.60 7.84
CA ALA A 225 -5.75 -12.08 9.01
C ALA A 225 -4.25 -12.23 8.82
N THR A 226 -3.80 -13.39 8.32
CA THR A 226 -2.40 -13.61 7.96
C THR A 226 -1.98 -12.60 6.87
N ARG A 227 -2.78 -12.42 5.81
CA ARG A 227 -2.49 -11.43 4.77
C ARG A 227 -2.41 -10.00 5.28
N HIS A 228 -3.29 -9.62 6.21
CA HIS A 228 -3.29 -8.31 6.85
C HIS A 228 -2.03 -8.09 7.69
N THR A 229 -1.54 -9.12 8.40
CA THR A 229 -0.29 -9.02 9.16
C THR A 229 0.95 -8.91 8.27
N GLU A 230 0.91 -9.52 7.07
CA GLU A 230 1.97 -9.37 6.06
C GLU A 230 1.92 -7.96 5.44
N ASN A 231 0.74 -7.48 5.04
CA ASN A 231 0.55 -6.14 4.50
C ASN A 231 -0.93 -5.77 4.70
N ALA A 232 -1.18 -4.62 5.33
CA ALA A 232 -2.53 -4.23 5.72
C ALA A 232 -3.49 -4.27 4.52
N LEU A 233 -4.69 -4.82 4.71
CA LEU A 233 -5.65 -4.98 3.60
C LEU A 233 -6.02 -3.66 2.93
N CYS A 234 -6.02 -2.54 3.67
CA CYS A 234 -6.22 -1.20 3.10
C CYS A 234 -5.06 -0.76 2.20
N ALA A 235 -3.84 -1.13 2.54
CA ALA A 235 -2.64 -0.88 1.73
C ALA A 235 -2.65 -1.73 0.47
N ARG A 236 -2.98 -3.03 0.58
CA ARG A 236 -3.19 -3.90 -0.59
C ARG A 236 -4.26 -3.38 -1.54
N LEU A 237 -5.36 -2.85 -0.99
CA LEU A 237 -6.39 -2.23 -1.83
C LEU A 237 -5.86 -1.02 -2.59
N LEU A 238 -5.03 -0.17 -1.96
CA LEU A 238 -4.38 0.96 -2.64
C LEU A 238 -3.38 0.48 -3.70
N THR A 239 -2.61 -0.57 -3.44
CA THR A 239 -1.73 -1.21 -4.43
C THR A 239 -2.53 -1.76 -5.61
N ALA A 240 -3.63 -2.48 -5.35
CA ALA A 240 -4.53 -3.00 -6.37
C ALA A 240 -5.10 -1.89 -7.27
N HIS A 241 -5.39 -0.71 -6.70
CA HIS A 241 -5.77 0.47 -7.47
C HIS A 241 -4.69 0.88 -8.48
N GLY A 242 -3.41 0.86 -8.08
CA GLY A 242 -2.29 1.22 -8.95
C GLY A 242 -1.96 0.17 -10.00
N GLU A 243 -1.80 -1.08 -9.56
CA GLU A 243 -1.50 -2.20 -10.45
C GLU A 243 -2.59 -2.41 -11.51
N PHE A 244 -3.86 -2.17 -11.16
CA PHE A 244 -4.95 -2.22 -12.12
C PHE A 244 -4.79 -1.18 -13.26
N VAL A 245 -4.21 0.00 -12.99
CA VAL A 245 -3.93 1.01 -14.04
C VAL A 245 -2.85 0.54 -14.99
N GLU A 246 -1.83 -0.16 -14.48
CA GLU A 246 -0.66 -0.56 -15.25
C GLU A 246 -0.85 -1.89 -15.99
N ASN A 247 -1.80 -2.72 -15.54
CA ASN A 247 -2.02 -4.04 -16.09
C ASN A 247 -2.55 -3.96 -17.54
N THR A 248 -1.76 -4.51 -18.46
CA THR A 248 -2.05 -4.50 -19.91
C THR A 248 -3.30 -5.27 -20.33
N ALA A 249 -3.84 -6.15 -19.47
CA ALA A 249 -5.10 -6.85 -19.69
C ALA A 249 -6.31 -5.91 -19.57
N ASN A 250 -6.16 -4.80 -18.83
CA ASN A 250 -7.19 -3.80 -18.64
C ASN A 250 -7.14 -2.89 -19.85
N GLY A 251 -8.11 -3.04 -20.76
CA GLY A 251 -8.18 -2.30 -22.01
C GLY A 251 -7.90 -0.81 -21.76
N GLY A 252 -6.90 -0.24 -22.45
CA GLY A 252 -6.26 1.04 -22.13
C GLY A 252 -7.13 2.30 -22.26
N GLY A 253 -8.26 2.35 -21.57
CA GLY A 253 -9.28 3.40 -21.69
C GLY A 253 -9.90 3.87 -20.38
N LEU A 254 -9.67 3.20 -19.24
CA LEU A 254 -10.11 3.71 -17.94
C LEU A 254 -8.97 4.46 -17.25
N ALA A 255 -9.27 5.67 -16.78
CA ALA A 255 -8.39 6.41 -15.89
C ALA A 255 -8.73 6.07 -14.44
N ALA A 256 -7.72 6.04 -13.57
CA ALA A 256 -7.97 5.90 -12.14
C ALA A 256 -8.83 7.08 -11.62
N PRO A 257 -9.85 6.82 -10.79
CA PRO A 257 -10.62 7.87 -10.16
C PRO A 257 -9.71 8.72 -9.27
N THR A 258 -9.84 10.04 -9.38
CA THR A 258 -9.05 10.99 -8.58
C THR A 258 -9.53 11.11 -7.12
N SER A 259 -10.63 10.43 -6.76
CA SER A 259 -11.22 10.45 -5.42
C SER A 259 -11.84 9.10 -5.08
N GLY A 260 -11.92 8.80 -3.79
CA GLY A 260 -12.52 7.57 -3.30
C GLY A 260 -11.52 6.42 -3.09
N LEU A 261 -10.29 6.76 -2.68
CA LEU A 261 -9.28 5.79 -2.25
C LEU A 261 -9.45 5.48 -0.75
N PRO A 262 -9.15 4.23 -0.31
CA PRO A 262 -9.18 3.84 1.09
C PRO A 262 -8.45 4.84 1.99
N ALA A 263 -9.01 5.11 3.16
CA ALA A 263 -8.28 5.85 4.17
C ALA A 263 -7.07 5.01 4.61
N LEU A 264 -5.88 5.60 4.54
CA LEU A 264 -4.69 4.96 5.05
C LEU A 264 -4.78 4.86 6.58
N VAL A 265 -4.75 3.61 7.07
CA VAL A 265 -4.64 3.34 8.51
C VAL A 265 -3.16 3.17 8.80
N TYR A 266 -2.60 4.14 9.50
CA TYR A 266 -1.18 4.14 9.85
C TYR A 266 -0.94 3.62 11.26
N ASP A 267 0.12 2.84 11.43
CA ASP A 267 0.63 2.45 12.74
C ASP A 267 1.24 3.67 13.44
N GLY A 268 0.73 3.97 14.63
CA GLY A 268 1.23 5.04 15.49
C GLY A 268 2.20 4.54 16.56
N ALA A 269 2.73 5.48 17.34
CA ALA A 269 3.49 5.18 18.55
C ALA A 269 2.69 4.26 19.49
N GLY A 270 3.32 3.18 19.94
CA GLY A 270 2.72 2.14 20.76
C GLY A 270 2.07 1.00 19.98
N ALA A 271 2.10 0.99 18.64
CA ALA A 271 1.67 -0.17 17.86
C ALA A 271 2.51 -1.41 18.24
N ARG A 272 1.84 -2.53 18.51
CA ARG A 272 2.47 -3.79 18.94
C ARG A 272 2.11 -4.91 17.98
N ARG A 273 3.07 -5.79 17.73
CA ARG A 273 2.88 -7.05 17.00
C ARG A 273 3.65 -8.15 17.74
N THR A 274 3.01 -9.29 17.95
CA THR A 274 3.65 -10.45 18.56
C THR A 274 3.77 -11.56 17.52
N VAL A 275 4.99 -12.02 17.28
CA VAL A 275 5.30 -13.08 16.33
C VAL A 275 5.98 -14.24 17.05
N THR A 276 5.80 -15.46 16.52
CA THR A 276 6.55 -16.63 16.99
C THR A 276 7.69 -16.85 16.01
N THR A 277 8.92 -16.76 16.49
CA THR A 277 10.10 -16.98 15.67
C THR A 277 10.23 -18.45 15.28
N PRO A 278 11.02 -18.82 14.25
CA PRO A 278 11.30 -20.22 13.90
C PRO A 278 11.87 -21.04 15.06
N GLY A 279 12.64 -20.42 15.96
CA GLY A 279 13.09 -21.01 17.22
C GLY A 279 11.98 -21.32 18.23
N GLY A 280 10.73 -20.90 17.96
CA GLY A 280 9.55 -21.10 18.79
C GLY A 280 9.36 -20.04 19.88
N ARG A 281 10.19 -18.99 19.90
CA ARG A 281 10.12 -17.92 20.89
C ARG A 281 9.08 -16.89 20.47
N ARG A 282 8.22 -16.45 21.38
CA ARG A 282 7.27 -15.36 21.09
C ARG A 282 7.89 -14.01 21.39
N VAL A 283 8.11 -13.22 20.34
CA VAL A 283 8.70 -11.87 20.43
C VAL A 283 7.63 -10.84 20.15
N THR A 284 7.52 -9.83 21.01
CA THR A 284 6.69 -8.66 20.77
C THR A 284 7.57 -7.51 20.32
N VAL A 285 7.25 -6.96 19.14
CA VAL A 285 7.84 -5.73 18.63
C VAL A 285 6.87 -4.60 18.88
N THR A 286 7.36 -3.53 19.50
CA THR A 286 6.59 -2.30 19.73
C THR A 286 7.23 -1.15 18.96
N LEU A 287 6.48 -0.50 18.08
CA LEU A 287 6.91 0.76 17.46
C LEU A 287 6.70 1.88 18.49
N ASN A 288 7.73 2.26 19.24
CA ASN A 288 7.58 3.21 20.35
C ASN A 288 7.34 4.63 19.87
N THR A 289 7.96 5.01 18.76
CA THR A 289 7.83 6.34 18.16
C THR A 289 8.29 6.23 16.71
N ALA A 290 7.41 6.54 15.76
CA ALA A 290 7.88 7.18 14.54
C ALA A 290 8.26 8.58 15.00
N ALA A 291 9.55 8.88 15.14
CA ALA A 291 10.01 10.13 15.74
C ALA A 291 9.15 11.31 15.26
N GLU A 292 8.65 12.12 16.22
CA GLU A 292 7.90 13.33 15.92
C GLU A 292 8.58 14.13 14.82
N PRO A 293 7.82 14.78 13.94
CA PRO A 293 8.43 15.50 12.87
C PRO A 293 9.35 16.59 13.46
N PRO A 294 10.61 16.71 13.00
CA PRO A 294 11.50 17.77 13.43
C PRO A 294 11.05 19.10 12.80
N PHE A 295 9.86 19.60 13.14
CA PHE A 295 9.34 20.87 12.63
C PHE A 295 9.43 22.02 13.63
N THR A 296 9.88 21.77 14.87
CA THR A 296 9.82 22.78 15.94
C THR A 296 11.14 23.53 16.21
N ALA A 297 12.21 23.29 15.45
CA ALA A 297 13.48 23.99 15.68
C ALA A 297 14.34 24.25 14.43
N GLY A 298 13.76 24.54 13.26
CA GLY A 298 14.56 24.99 12.09
C GLY A 298 15.56 23.96 11.51
N PHE A 299 15.52 22.71 11.99
CA PHE A 299 16.27 21.57 11.47
C PHE A 299 15.39 20.79 10.50
N TRP A 300 15.80 20.72 9.23
CA TRP A 300 15.10 19.92 8.23
C TRP A 300 15.96 18.69 7.95
N THR A 301 15.69 17.56 8.59
CA THR A 301 16.30 16.27 8.20
C THR A 301 15.22 15.36 7.63
N ALA A 302 15.52 14.69 6.51
CA ALA A 302 14.68 13.62 5.95
C ALA A 302 14.83 12.29 6.70
N ARG A 303 15.70 12.28 7.72
CA ARG A 303 15.90 11.17 8.66
C ARG A 303 14.68 11.08 9.58
N VAL A 304 14.11 9.89 9.64
CA VAL A 304 13.15 9.48 10.65
C VAL A 304 13.80 8.39 11.48
N ALA A 305 14.05 8.70 12.76
CA ALA A 305 14.56 7.76 13.73
C ALA A 305 13.37 6.95 14.29
N HIS A 306 13.23 5.72 13.85
CA HIS A 306 12.21 4.83 14.38
C HIS A 306 12.76 4.09 15.58
N GLN A 307 12.14 4.27 16.74
CA GLN A 307 12.51 3.50 17.92
C GLN A 307 11.59 2.30 18.07
N ILE A 308 12.17 1.11 18.15
CA ILE A 308 11.45 -0.14 18.44
C ILE A 308 11.84 -0.69 19.82
N THR A 309 10.92 -1.42 20.45
CA THR A 309 11.22 -2.25 21.63
C THR A 309 10.97 -3.71 21.30
N LEU A 310 11.94 -4.58 21.60
CA LEU A 310 11.80 -6.03 21.57
C LEU A 310 11.59 -6.57 22.99
N THR A 311 10.48 -7.28 23.21
CA THR A 311 10.20 -7.97 24.47
C THR A 311 9.84 -9.44 24.26
N ASP A 312 10.17 -10.26 25.25
CA ASP A 312 9.83 -11.67 25.29
C ASP A 312 8.41 -11.86 25.85
N ALA A 313 7.48 -12.26 24.99
CA ALA A 313 6.06 -12.42 25.34
C ALA A 313 5.80 -13.63 26.27
N ASP A 314 6.73 -14.58 26.33
CA ASP A 314 6.66 -15.74 27.23
C ASP A 314 7.26 -15.43 28.60
N ASN A 315 8.14 -14.44 28.68
CA ASN A 315 8.81 -14.01 29.90
C ASN A 315 8.33 -12.64 30.41
N HIS A 316 7.02 -12.46 30.51
CA HIS A 316 6.40 -11.25 31.09
C HIS A 316 6.86 -9.92 30.45
N ASP A 317 7.02 -9.88 29.13
CA ASP A 317 7.54 -8.72 28.41
C ASP A 317 8.95 -8.29 28.88
N ALA A 318 9.79 -9.25 29.31
CA ALA A 318 11.19 -8.97 29.61
C ALA A 318 11.91 -8.42 28.36
N PRO A 319 12.75 -7.37 28.50
CA PRO A 319 13.50 -6.83 27.36
C PRO A 319 14.44 -7.86 26.74
N ILE A 320 14.54 -7.84 25.42
CA ILE A 320 15.48 -8.66 24.65
C ILE A 320 16.66 -7.76 24.27
N ASP A 321 17.85 -8.08 24.78
CA ASP A 321 19.12 -7.40 24.49
C ASP A 321 19.91 -8.21 23.45
N ILE A 322 19.88 -7.82 22.17
CA ILE A 322 20.56 -8.55 21.08
C ILE A 322 22.08 -8.65 21.26
N THR A 323 22.69 -7.80 22.12
CA THR A 323 24.13 -7.84 22.38
C THR A 323 24.52 -8.96 23.35
N SER A 324 23.55 -9.52 24.07
CA SER A 324 23.77 -10.56 25.07
C SER A 324 22.80 -11.75 24.96
N ASP A 325 21.76 -11.66 24.12
CA ASP A 325 20.80 -12.72 23.89
C ASP A 325 21.46 -13.90 23.16
N PRO A 326 21.22 -15.15 23.60
CA PRO A 326 21.89 -16.32 23.03
C PRO A 326 21.23 -16.84 21.75
N THR A 327 20.20 -16.18 21.23
CA THR A 327 19.40 -16.64 20.08
C THR A 327 19.09 -15.54 19.09
N ILE A 328 18.68 -14.35 19.56
CA ILE A 328 18.42 -13.20 18.70
C ILE A 328 19.70 -12.38 18.64
N VAL A 329 20.30 -12.31 17.46
CA VAL A 329 21.65 -11.76 17.27
C VAL A 329 21.68 -10.43 16.55
N ASP A 330 20.62 -10.09 15.81
CA ASP A 330 20.51 -8.82 15.12
C ASP A 330 19.06 -8.37 14.96
N VAL A 331 18.88 -7.06 14.76
CA VAL A 331 17.61 -6.47 14.34
C VAL A 331 17.88 -5.39 13.29
N SER A 332 17.22 -5.48 12.14
CA SER A 332 17.34 -4.50 11.07
C SER A 332 15.96 -4.03 10.60
N HIS A 333 15.94 -3.06 9.68
CA HIS A 333 14.71 -2.66 9.02
C HIS A 333 14.85 -2.54 7.52
N HIS A 334 13.73 -2.70 6.80
CA HIS A 334 13.67 -2.69 5.35
C HIS A 334 12.43 -1.90 4.91
N PRO A 335 12.47 -0.55 4.95
CA PRO A 335 11.33 0.26 4.55
C PRO A 335 11.08 0.15 3.04
N LEU A 336 9.86 -0.23 2.67
CA LEU A 336 9.39 -0.35 1.30
C LEU A 336 8.10 0.43 1.13
N MET A 337 7.98 1.24 0.07
CA MET A 337 6.74 1.91 -0.26
C MET A 337 6.06 1.22 -1.43
N HIS A 338 4.81 0.83 -1.23
CA HIS A 338 3.92 0.43 -2.31
C HIS A 338 3.21 1.66 -2.84
N MET A 339 3.61 2.15 -4.01
CA MET A 339 3.02 3.34 -4.61
C MET A 339 1.68 3.04 -5.25
N LEU A 340 0.81 4.05 -5.27
CA LEU A 340 -0.43 4.03 -6.06
C LEU A 340 -0.23 3.94 -7.56
N SER A 341 0.99 4.13 -8.07
CA SER A 341 1.26 3.83 -9.47
C SER A 341 1.33 2.32 -9.72
N GLY A 342 1.45 1.46 -8.70
CA GLY A 342 1.82 0.05 -8.89
C GLY A 342 3.34 -0.18 -8.87
N HIS A 343 4.11 0.84 -8.51
CA HIS A 343 5.56 0.73 -8.36
C HIS A 343 5.97 0.60 -6.90
N ASP A 344 7.02 -0.16 -6.66
CA ASP A 344 7.66 -0.26 -5.35
C ASP A 344 8.86 0.67 -5.23
N HIS A 345 8.99 1.32 -4.08
CA HIS A 345 10.01 2.32 -3.84
C HIS A 345 10.61 2.15 -2.44
N THR A 346 11.88 1.77 -2.32
CA THR A 346 12.54 1.71 -1.00
C THR A 346 13.03 3.09 -0.57
N THR A 347 13.63 3.19 0.61
CA THR A 347 14.30 4.42 1.04
C THR A 347 15.71 4.14 1.55
N PRO A 348 16.64 5.10 1.46
CA PRO A 348 17.93 4.94 2.10
C PRO A 348 17.74 4.72 3.59
N HIS A 349 18.47 3.76 4.16
CA HIS A 349 18.35 3.41 5.56
C HIS A 349 19.65 2.77 6.07
N ALA A 350 19.90 2.89 7.37
CA ALA A 350 21.00 2.19 8.00
C ALA A 350 20.54 0.75 8.32
N HIS A 351 21.31 -0.25 7.92
CA HIS A 351 20.94 -1.64 8.20
C HIS A 351 21.13 -2.00 9.68
N GLU A 352 22.08 -1.35 10.35
CA GLU A 352 22.41 -1.63 11.74
C GLU A 352 21.64 -0.72 12.71
N PRO A 353 21.10 -1.28 13.80
CA PRO A 353 20.42 -0.52 14.83
C PRO A 353 21.42 0.21 15.72
N ASP A 354 21.03 1.35 16.28
CA ASP A 354 21.67 1.89 17.47
C ASP A 354 21.34 1.00 18.68
N THR A 355 22.38 0.38 19.24
CA THR A 355 22.28 -0.58 20.35
C THR A 355 22.56 0.04 21.72
N ARG A 356 22.71 1.37 21.83
CA ARG A 356 22.91 2.05 23.15
C ARG A 356 21.78 1.76 24.14
N GLY A 357 20.58 1.45 23.65
CA GLY A 357 19.39 1.07 24.44
C GLY A 357 19.16 -0.45 24.57
N ALA A 358 20.05 -1.31 24.09
CA ALA A 358 19.78 -2.74 23.94
C ALA A 358 19.48 -3.46 25.27
N ALA A 359 20.10 -3.04 26.38
CA ALA A 359 19.79 -3.58 27.72
C ALA A 359 18.34 -3.33 28.18
N ALA A 360 17.68 -2.32 27.61
CA ALA A 360 16.25 -2.04 27.80
C ALA A 360 15.38 -2.60 26.65
N GLY A 361 15.97 -3.39 25.75
CA GLY A 361 15.35 -3.92 24.55
C GLY A 361 15.02 -2.86 23.51
N GLN A 362 15.66 -1.69 23.58
CA GLN A 362 15.35 -0.55 22.74
C GLN A 362 16.40 -0.38 21.63
N TYR A 363 15.91 -0.21 20.41
CA TYR A 363 16.74 -0.07 19.21
C TYR A 363 16.24 1.12 18.39
N VAL A 364 17.17 1.95 17.90
CA VAL A 364 16.85 3.05 16.98
C VAL A 364 17.33 2.67 15.58
N LEU A 365 16.43 2.79 14.62
CA LEU A 365 16.60 2.38 13.24
C LEU A 365 16.27 3.57 12.32
N ASP A 366 17.26 4.03 11.56
CA ASP A 366 17.18 5.28 10.82
C ASP A 366 16.80 5.10 9.36
N ALA A 367 15.66 5.68 8.97
CA ALA A 367 15.19 5.70 7.59
C ALA A 367 15.23 7.13 7.03
N TYR A 368 15.65 7.29 5.79
CA TYR A 368 15.76 8.58 5.11
C TYR A 368 14.70 8.67 4.03
N TYR A 369 13.46 8.98 4.41
CA TYR A 369 12.32 8.94 3.49
C TYR A 369 12.45 9.94 2.36
N VAL A 370 12.36 9.44 1.13
CA VAL A 370 12.44 10.25 -0.10
C VAL A 370 11.07 10.51 -0.73
N MET A 371 10.03 9.87 -0.21
CA MET A 371 8.64 10.06 -0.64
C MET A 371 7.68 10.05 0.55
N ALA A 372 6.61 10.83 0.40
CA ALA A 372 5.52 10.91 1.37
C ALA A 372 4.54 9.78 1.20
N SER A 373 3.86 9.38 2.28
CA SER A 373 2.64 8.58 2.19
C SER A 373 1.53 9.36 1.47
N GLU A 374 1.49 10.69 1.64
CA GLU A 374 0.49 11.59 1.06
C GLU A 374 1.13 12.88 0.52
N MET A 375 0.74 13.33 -0.68
CA MET A 375 1.11 14.64 -1.22
C MET A 375 -0.05 15.62 -1.15
N GLY A 376 0.18 16.78 -0.54
CA GLY A 376 -0.80 17.87 -0.39
C GLY A 376 -1.03 18.25 1.08
N MET A 377 -2.03 19.09 1.35
CA MET A 377 -2.43 19.47 2.71
C MET A 377 -3.93 19.33 2.91
N GLY A 378 -4.34 18.82 4.08
CA GLY A 378 -5.74 18.71 4.48
C GLY A 378 -6.54 17.70 3.65
N ALA A 379 -7.83 17.96 3.46
CA ALA A 379 -8.74 17.05 2.75
C ALA A 379 -8.45 16.86 1.24
N MET A 380 -7.44 17.56 0.70
CA MET A 380 -6.98 17.45 -0.69
C MET A 380 -5.65 16.68 -0.79
N ALA A 381 -5.17 16.09 0.30
CA ALA A 381 -3.98 15.25 0.27
C ALA A 381 -4.28 14.00 -0.57
N MET A 382 -3.49 13.80 -1.62
CA MET A 382 -3.58 12.62 -2.47
C MET A 382 -2.61 11.58 -1.87
N PRO A 383 -3.07 10.37 -1.55
CA PRO A 383 -2.16 9.31 -1.18
C PRO A 383 -1.16 9.09 -2.33
N MET A 384 0.09 8.82 -1.98
CA MET A 384 1.13 8.42 -2.93
C MET A 384 1.39 6.92 -2.85
N GLY A 385 1.13 6.33 -1.68
CA GLY A 385 1.38 4.92 -1.39
C GLY A 385 1.48 4.66 0.10
N VAL A 386 1.78 3.41 0.45
CA VAL A 386 1.91 2.95 1.84
C VAL A 386 3.34 2.52 2.09
N TRP A 387 3.89 2.91 3.23
CA TRP A 387 5.19 2.42 3.66
C TRP A 387 5.02 1.19 4.52
N ASP A 388 5.56 0.07 4.08
CA ASP A 388 5.82 -1.12 4.88
C ASP A 388 7.18 -0.91 5.57
N TYR A 389 7.12 -0.61 6.86
CA TYR A 389 8.27 -0.55 7.75
C TYR A 389 8.50 -1.93 8.35
N THR A 390 9.21 -2.76 7.59
CA THR A 390 9.54 -4.13 7.98
C THR A 390 10.70 -4.13 8.96
N VAL A 391 10.49 -4.67 10.15
CA VAL A 391 11.51 -4.99 11.14
C VAL A 391 11.90 -6.46 10.97
N ARG A 392 13.18 -6.72 10.72
CA ARG A 392 13.77 -8.06 10.66
C ARG A 392 14.44 -8.40 11.96
N ILE A 393 14.13 -9.58 12.50
CA ILE A 393 14.74 -10.14 13.70
C ILE A 393 15.50 -11.39 13.27
N ASP A 394 16.82 -11.33 13.37
CA ASP A 394 17.69 -12.42 12.94
C ASP A 394 18.05 -13.32 14.13
N GLU A 395 17.85 -14.62 13.93
CA GLU A 395 18.14 -15.66 14.91
C GLU A 395 19.32 -16.52 14.50
N ASP A 396 20.24 -16.73 15.44
CA ASP A 396 21.22 -17.81 15.44
C ASP A 396 20.67 -18.95 16.31
N SER A 397 19.78 -19.74 15.72
CA SER A 397 19.03 -20.81 16.40
C SER A 397 19.94 -21.95 16.88
N ASN A 398 21.08 -22.15 16.20
CA ASN A 398 22.01 -23.23 16.43
C ASN A 398 23.25 -22.81 17.27
N ARG A 399 23.46 -21.50 17.45
CA ARG A 399 24.55 -20.84 18.19
C ARG A 399 25.94 -21.01 17.58
N ASP A 400 26.04 -21.02 16.26
CA ASP A 400 27.31 -21.14 15.53
C ASP A 400 27.92 -19.79 15.12
N GLY A 401 27.25 -18.69 15.45
CA GLY A 401 27.63 -17.33 15.09
C GLY A 401 27.17 -16.92 13.69
N THR A 402 26.27 -17.68 13.06
CA THR A 402 25.65 -17.33 11.78
C THR A 402 24.14 -17.17 11.93
N VAL A 403 23.56 -16.28 11.12
CA VAL A 403 22.10 -16.12 11.08
C VAL A 403 21.51 -17.34 10.39
N ASP A 404 20.71 -18.10 11.13
CA ASP A 404 19.98 -19.28 10.63
C ASP A 404 18.67 -18.89 9.96
N THR A 405 17.94 -17.97 10.59
CA THR A 405 16.57 -17.61 10.21
C THR A 405 16.24 -16.16 10.53
N THR A 406 15.38 -15.57 9.72
CA THR A 406 14.88 -14.21 9.90
C THR A 406 13.38 -14.24 10.13
N THR A 407 12.90 -13.50 11.12
CA THR A 407 11.47 -13.22 11.33
C THR A 407 11.17 -11.79 10.95
N GLU A 408 10.09 -11.55 10.21
CA GLU A 408 9.68 -10.22 9.77
C GLU A 408 8.44 -9.74 10.54
N VAL A 409 8.43 -8.46 10.90
CA VAL A 409 7.29 -7.77 11.52
C VAL A 409 7.06 -6.46 10.81
N ILE A 410 5.86 -6.24 10.28
CA ILE A 410 5.58 -5.10 9.41
C ILE A 410 4.69 -4.08 10.14
N PHE A 411 5.09 -2.81 10.07
CA PHE A 411 4.33 -1.64 10.52
C PHE A 411 4.07 -0.70 9.34
N HIS A 412 2.99 0.08 9.39
CA HIS A 412 2.63 1.01 8.33
C HIS A 412 2.68 2.47 8.82
N PRO A 413 3.87 3.06 9.06
CA PRO A 413 3.94 4.43 9.58
C PRO A 413 3.46 5.45 8.57
N LYS A 414 2.85 6.53 9.06
CA LYS A 414 2.63 7.73 8.23
C LYS A 414 3.98 8.43 8.01
N VAL A 415 4.33 8.65 6.76
CA VAL A 415 5.55 9.34 6.38
C VAL A 415 5.20 10.68 5.73
N ASP A 416 5.52 11.76 6.44
CA ASP A 416 5.38 13.13 5.95
C ASP A 416 6.78 13.75 5.77
N PRO A 417 7.42 13.63 4.59
CA PRO A 417 8.74 14.18 4.38
C PRO A 417 8.65 15.72 4.43
N PRO A 418 9.70 16.38 4.93
CA PRO A 418 9.78 17.83 4.90
C PRO A 418 9.74 18.34 3.44
N MET A 419 8.63 18.96 3.00
CA MET A 419 8.51 19.52 1.64
C MET A 419 9.07 20.96 1.49
N GLY A 420 9.80 21.47 2.50
CA GLY A 420 10.38 22.83 2.47
C GLY A 420 11.71 22.88 1.71
N GLY A 421 11.96 23.92 0.90
CA GLY A 421 13.16 24.07 0.05
C GLY A 421 14.53 24.18 0.75
N ALA A 422 14.65 23.75 2.01
CA ALA A 422 15.89 23.63 2.76
C ALA A 422 16.40 22.17 2.86
N VAL A 423 15.71 21.19 2.27
CA VAL A 423 16.15 19.78 2.27
C VAL A 423 17.23 19.50 1.22
N LEU A 424 18.29 20.29 1.19
CA LEU A 424 19.32 20.17 0.15
C LEU A 424 20.18 18.91 0.37
N PHE A 425 19.68 17.81 -0.19
CA PHE A 425 20.40 16.65 -0.66
C PHE A 425 21.34 17.09 -1.79
N ALA A 426 22.63 16.90 -1.63
CA ALA A 426 23.51 17.01 -2.78
C ALA A 426 23.54 15.67 -3.51
N GLN A 427 22.76 15.56 -4.59
CA GLN A 427 22.99 14.50 -5.56
C GLN A 427 24.31 14.80 -6.26
N VAL A 428 25.29 13.94 -6.01
CA VAL A 428 26.60 14.03 -6.65
C VAL A 428 26.88 12.80 -7.48
N ASN A 429 27.63 12.99 -8.54
CA ASN A 429 27.99 11.92 -9.45
C ASN A 429 29.35 12.20 -10.08
N HIS A 430 29.84 11.22 -10.83
CA HIS A 430 31.04 11.38 -11.64
C HIS A 430 30.85 10.62 -12.95
N ALA A 431 31.29 11.20 -14.06
CA ALA A 431 31.06 10.65 -15.40
C ALA A 431 31.72 9.27 -15.65
N ALA A 432 32.71 8.90 -14.83
CA ALA A 432 33.39 7.60 -14.93
C ALA A 432 32.72 6.48 -14.12
N ASP A 433 31.81 6.81 -13.20
CA ASP A 433 31.01 5.83 -12.46
C ASP A 433 29.60 5.84 -13.03
N THR A 434 29.31 4.88 -13.90
CA THR A 434 28.05 4.81 -14.62
C THR A 434 27.22 3.61 -14.21
N TRP A 435 25.92 3.75 -14.40
CA TRP A 435 24.92 2.74 -14.14
C TRP A 435 23.74 2.94 -15.09
N THR A 436 22.86 1.96 -15.18
CA THR A 436 21.62 2.07 -15.97
C THR A 436 20.42 2.21 -15.02
N SER A 437 19.73 3.34 -15.07
CA SER A 437 18.54 3.61 -14.26
C SER A 437 17.32 2.80 -14.68
N MET A 438 16.24 2.95 -13.93
CA MET A 438 14.95 2.29 -14.16
C MET A 438 14.34 2.58 -15.55
N ASP A 439 14.58 3.78 -16.09
CA ASP A 439 14.13 4.15 -17.45
C ASP A 439 14.99 3.56 -18.57
N GLY A 440 15.95 2.70 -18.22
CA GLY A 440 16.89 2.09 -19.16
C GLY A 440 17.97 3.05 -19.67
N THR A 441 18.06 4.27 -19.13
CA THR A 441 19.10 5.22 -19.53
C THR A 441 20.39 4.95 -18.77
N THR A 442 21.52 4.94 -19.48
CA THR A 442 22.84 4.81 -18.87
C THR A 442 23.43 6.18 -18.64
N GLY A 443 23.82 6.46 -17.39
CA GLY A 443 24.37 7.75 -16.99
C GLY A 443 25.22 7.66 -15.73
N PRO A 444 25.74 8.80 -15.25
CA PRO A 444 26.48 8.86 -13.99
C PRO A 444 25.63 8.37 -12.81
N ARG A 445 26.23 7.56 -11.92
CA ARG A 445 25.56 7.06 -10.72
C ARG A 445 25.31 8.18 -9.71
N PRO A 446 24.07 8.33 -9.20
CA PRO A 446 23.79 9.31 -8.18
C PRO A 446 24.16 8.80 -6.79
N TYR A 447 24.95 9.58 -6.08
CA TYR A 447 25.21 9.43 -4.66
C TYR A 447 24.47 10.54 -3.90
N ARG A 448 24.05 10.22 -2.68
CA ARG A 448 23.33 11.12 -1.78
C ARG A 448 24.07 11.15 -0.46
N VAL A 449 24.33 12.36 0.03
CA VAL A 449 24.92 12.60 1.35
C VAL A 449 23.84 13.21 2.24
N TRP A 450 23.67 12.62 3.41
CA TRP A 450 22.64 12.93 4.37
C TRP A 450 23.28 13.40 5.67
N LEU A 451 22.75 14.47 6.25
CA LEU A 451 23.07 14.80 7.64
C LEU A 451 22.40 13.75 8.54
N HIS A 452 23.21 12.99 9.27
CA HIS A 452 22.69 12.01 10.23
C HIS A 452 22.53 12.66 11.60
N GLU A 453 23.60 13.21 12.17
CA GLU A 453 23.60 13.80 13.52
C GLU A 453 24.64 14.91 13.64
N VAL A 454 24.35 15.91 14.47
CA VAL A 454 25.32 16.91 14.96
C VAL A 454 25.13 17.08 16.46
N VAL A 455 26.18 16.89 17.24
CA VAL A 455 26.15 17.03 18.69
C VAL A 455 27.14 18.10 19.13
N THR A 456 26.65 19.12 19.83
CA THR A 456 27.52 20.16 20.41
C THR A 456 28.24 19.63 21.65
N ASN A 457 29.56 19.69 21.63
CA ASN A 457 30.42 19.31 22.74
C ASN A 457 30.52 20.43 23.79
N GLY A 458 30.91 20.05 25.01
CA GLY A 458 31.06 21.01 26.12
C GLY A 458 32.14 22.09 25.92
N ASP A 459 33.03 21.92 24.94
CA ASP A 459 34.05 22.88 24.54
C ASP A 459 33.64 23.77 23.35
N GLY A 460 32.40 23.60 22.85
CA GLY A 460 31.87 24.32 21.69
C GLY A 460 32.27 23.74 20.34
N SER A 461 33.04 22.64 20.29
CA SER A 461 33.21 21.83 19.08
C SER A 461 31.96 20.99 18.81
N HIS A 462 31.91 20.32 17.66
CA HIS A 462 30.76 19.48 17.29
C HIS A 462 31.21 18.09 16.85
N ASP A 463 30.47 17.07 17.25
CA ASP A 463 30.55 15.74 16.65
C ASP A 463 29.55 15.70 15.50
N LEU A 464 30.02 15.34 14.30
CA LEU A 464 29.23 15.33 13.07
C LEU A 464 29.23 13.93 12.49
N THR A 465 28.03 13.41 12.22
CA THR A 465 27.83 12.16 11.47
C THR A 465 27.06 12.44 10.18
N LEU A 466 27.58 11.93 9.06
CA LEU A 466 26.96 11.92 7.75
C LEU A 466 26.64 10.49 7.33
N PHE A 467 25.51 10.28 6.66
CA PHE A 467 25.19 9.01 6.01
C PHE A 467 25.35 9.19 4.49
N VAL A 468 25.89 8.17 3.81
CA VAL A 468 26.03 8.19 2.34
C VAL A 468 25.26 7.01 1.77
N SER A 469 24.43 7.29 0.79
CA SER A 469 23.73 6.26 0.01
C SER A 469 23.89 6.48 -1.49
N THR A 470 23.56 5.47 -2.28
CA THR A 470 23.47 5.59 -3.72
C THR A 470 22.14 5.02 -4.21
N GLN A 471 21.81 5.24 -5.47
CA GLN A 471 20.67 4.58 -6.11
C GLN A 471 21.17 3.32 -6.82
N GLU A 472 20.41 2.24 -6.66
CA GLU A 472 20.75 0.92 -7.18
C GLU A 472 19.48 0.22 -7.68
N MET A 473 19.62 -0.62 -8.71
CA MET A 473 18.52 -1.41 -9.26
C MET A 473 18.91 -2.87 -9.10
N VAL A 474 18.11 -3.64 -8.35
CA VAL A 474 18.25 -5.10 -8.37
C VAL A 474 17.73 -5.61 -9.73
N ASP A 475 18.35 -6.65 -10.29
CA ASP A 475 18.09 -7.24 -11.60
C ASP A 475 16.68 -7.00 -12.17
N MET A 476 16.54 -5.98 -13.02
CA MET A 476 15.39 -5.89 -13.91
C MET A 476 15.55 -6.99 -14.94
N ALA A 477 14.92 -8.15 -14.74
CA ALA A 477 14.69 -9.07 -15.84
C ALA A 477 13.82 -8.32 -16.86
N MET A 478 14.45 -7.71 -17.87
CA MET A 478 13.78 -6.98 -18.96
C MET A 478 12.93 -7.89 -19.87
N ALA A 479 12.64 -9.12 -19.43
CA ALA A 479 11.93 -10.17 -20.16
C ALA A 479 10.66 -10.57 -19.37
N GLY A 480 9.56 -9.88 -19.63
CA GLY A 480 8.24 -10.17 -19.04
C GLY A 480 7.96 -9.31 -17.82
N MET A 481 6.93 -8.46 -17.91
CA MET A 481 6.56 -7.41 -16.97
C MET A 481 5.88 -7.92 -15.69
N ASP A 482 6.25 -9.09 -15.17
CA ASP A 482 5.47 -9.71 -14.08
C ASP A 482 6.03 -9.42 -12.67
N HIS A 483 7.25 -8.87 -12.55
CA HIS A 483 7.80 -8.40 -11.27
C HIS A 483 8.68 -7.15 -11.48
N HIS A 484 8.21 -5.98 -11.07
CA HIS A 484 9.01 -4.76 -11.07
C HIS A 484 10.15 -4.88 -10.05
N ALA A 485 11.40 -4.94 -10.51
CA ALA A 485 12.53 -4.91 -9.59
C ALA A 485 12.61 -3.51 -8.96
N GLY A 486 12.46 -3.45 -7.64
CA GLY A 486 12.37 -2.19 -6.90
C GLY A 486 13.64 -1.34 -6.98
N MET A 487 13.45 -0.03 -6.96
CA MET A 487 14.55 0.91 -6.77
C MET A 487 15.08 0.80 -5.33
N THR A 488 16.37 0.51 -5.20
CA THR A 488 17.05 0.38 -3.90
C THR A 488 17.96 1.58 -3.63
N PHE A 489 18.17 1.89 -2.34
CA PHE A 489 19.05 2.97 -1.92
C PHE A 489 20.10 2.51 -0.89
N PRO A 490 21.03 1.61 -1.27
CA PRO A 490 21.98 1.04 -0.33
C PRO A 490 22.90 2.10 0.28
N ALA A 491 23.29 1.87 1.54
CA ALA A 491 24.37 2.58 2.20
C ALA A 491 25.69 2.37 1.42
N VAL A 492 26.53 3.40 1.32
CA VAL A 492 27.77 3.37 0.54
C VAL A 492 28.98 3.24 1.46
N TYR A 493 29.68 2.11 1.35
CA TYR A 493 30.84 1.77 2.15
C TYR A 493 31.86 0.93 1.36
N PRO A 494 33.13 0.88 1.77
CA PRO A 494 34.14 0.02 1.16
C PRO A 494 33.77 -1.47 1.27
N GLY A 495 33.75 -2.19 0.15
CA GLY A 495 33.36 -3.60 0.07
C GLY A 495 31.97 -3.82 -0.52
N LEU A 496 31.14 -2.77 -0.63
CA LEU A 496 29.82 -2.85 -1.26
C LEU A 496 29.95 -3.24 -2.74
N THR A 497 29.10 -4.16 -3.20
CA THR A 497 28.99 -4.52 -4.62
C THR A 497 27.69 -3.95 -5.18
N LEU A 498 27.78 -3.23 -6.29
CA LEU A 498 26.68 -2.55 -6.99
C LEU A 498 26.54 -3.08 -8.43
N HIS A 499 25.44 -2.76 -9.12
CA HIS A 499 25.29 -3.13 -10.52
C HIS A 499 25.68 -1.99 -11.46
N GLY A 500 26.62 -2.25 -12.35
CA GLY A 500 27.07 -1.34 -13.40
C GLY A 500 26.04 -1.12 -14.53
N PRO A 501 26.47 -0.50 -15.64
CA PRO A 501 25.61 -0.28 -16.79
C PRO A 501 25.25 -1.60 -17.48
N VAL A 502 24.03 -1.69 -18.02
CA VAL A 502 23.57 -2.83 -18.81
C VAL A 502 24.48 -2.99 -20.04
N ASP A 503 25.02 -4.20 -20.20
CA ASP A 503 25.88 -4.56 -21.32
C ASP A 503 25.09 -4.95 -22.58
N GLU A 504 25.80 -5.27 -23.66
CA GLU A 504 25.19 -5.67 -24.94
C GLU A 504 24.35 -6.95 -24.85
N MET A 505 24.54 -7.76 -23.81
CA MET A 505 23.79 -9.00 -23.55
C MET A 505 22.59 -8.78 -22.62
N GLY A 506 22.35 -7.53 -22.19
CA GLY A 506 21.28 -7.22 -21.24
C GLY A 506 21.64 -7.53 -19.79
N MET A 507 22.91 -7.86 -19.50
CA MET A 507 23.38 -8.18 -18.16
C MET A 507 23.95 -6.94 -17.48
N ARG A 508 23.92 -6.91 -16.14
CA ARG A 508 24.55 -5.84 -15.36
C ARG A 508 25.81 -6.37 -14.66
N PRO A 509 27.01 -5.92 -15.03
CA PRO A 509 28.23 -6.36 -14.37
C PRO A 509 28.31 -5.81 -12.94
N GLU A 510 28.84 -6.60 -12.02
CA GLU A 510 29.10 -6.15 -10.65
C GLU A 510 30.23 -5.11 -10.61
N VAL A 511 30.03 -4.08 -9.79
CA VAL A 511 30.97 -2.99 -9.53
C VAL A 511 31.27 -2.96 -8.04
N LEU A 512 32.51 -3.27 -7.68
CA LEU A 512 32.98 -3.17 -6.29
C LEU A 512 33.29 -1.71 -5.93
N ILE A 513 32.72 -1.25 -4.82
CA ILE A 513 33.14 -0.02 -4.15
C ILE A 513 34.36 -0.34 -3.28
N ALA A 514 35.55 -0.21 -3.85
CA ALA A 514 36.80 -0.53 -3.16
C ALA A 514 37.21 0.55 -2.13
N THR A 515 36.90 1.82 -2.41
CA THR A 515 37.25 2.93 -1.51
C THR A 515 36.12 3.96 -1.44
N VAL A 516 35.90 4.48 -0.24
CA VAL A 516 35.06 5.64 0.02
C VAL A 516 35.83 6.60 0.93
N ALA A 517 35.82 7.88 0.60
CA ALA A 517 36.36 8.93 1.46
C ALA A 517 35.35 10.08 1.53
N VAL A 518 35.04 10.49 2.75
CA VAL A 518 34.17 11.63 3.05
C VAL A 518 34.99 12.68 3.78
N GLU A 519 35.00 13.90 3.27
CA GLU A 519 35.68 15.03 3.90
C GLU A 519 34.71 16.19 4.09
N VAL A 520 34.87 16.94 5.17
CA VAL A 520 34.07 18.14 5.46
C VAL A 520 34.95 19.36 5.66
N SER A 521 34.40 20.53 5.39
CA SER A 521 35.06 21.81 5.60
C SER A 521 34.08 22.87 6.08
N THR A 522 34.45 23.61 7.12
CA THR A 522 33.68 24.74 7.68
C THR A 522 34.08 26.09 7.07
N ASP A 523 35.22 26.16 6.38
CA ASP A 523 35.79 27.39 5.81
C ASP A 523 36.03 27.29 4.28
N GLY A 524 35.79 26.12 3.68
CA GLY A 524 36.06 25.80 2.27
C GLY A 524 37.54 25.63 1.92
N ALA A 525 38.45 25.75 2.90
CA ALA A 525 39.90 25.70 2.70
C ALA A 525 40.55 24.52 3.43
N THR A 526 40.10 24.25 4.65
CA THR A 526 40.59 23.19 5.53
C THR A 526 39.63 22.01 5.46
N TRP A 527 40.12 20.85 5.02
CA TRP A 527 39.33 19.64 4.87
C TRP A 527 39.69 18.64 5.96
N VAL A 528 38.66 18.12 6.63
CA VAL A 528 38.77 17.10 7.68
C VAL A 528 38.13 15.83 7.17
N ALA A 529 38.89 14.74 7.16
CA ALA A 529 38.38 13.42 6.78
C ALA A 529 37.49 12.87 7.90
N LEU A 530 36.35 12.30 7.52
CA LEU A 530 35.47 11.54 8.40
C LEU A 530 35.90 10.08 8.36
N ALA A 531 35.91 9.43 9.53
CA ALA A 531 36.10 8.00 9.64
C ALA A 531 34.75 7.30 9.48
N GLU A 532 34.74 6.08 8.97
CA GLU A 532 33.53 5.25 9.04
C GLU A 532 33.20 4.99 10.51
N GLU A 533 31.97 5.29 10.93
CA GLU A 533 31.52 5.16 12.32
C GLU A 533 31.47 3.69 12.73
N GLU A 534 30.88 2.87 11.87
CA GLU A 534 30.79 1.41 12.01
C GLU A 534 31.01 0.75 10.64
N PRO A 535 31.74 -0.38 10.55
CA PRO A 535 32.01 -1.05 9.28
C PRO A 535 30.72 -1.37 8.52
N SER A 536 30.68 -1.04 7.23
CA SER A 536 29.55 -1.34 6.35
C SER A 536 28.24 -0.60 6.66
N SER A 537 28.29 0.42 7.52
CA SER A 537 27.10 1.21 7.87
C SER A 537 26.79 2.33 6.87
N GLY A 538 27.81 2.77 6.09
CA GLY A 538 27.74 3.99 5.29
C GLY A 538 27.59 5.28 6.10
N ARG A 539 27.80 5.21 7.43
CA ARG A 539 27.89 6.36 8.34
C ARG A 539 29.34 6.76 8.50
N TYR A 540 29.61 8.05 8.38
CA TYR A 540 30.93 8.64 8.48
C TYR A 540 30.90 9.74 9.53
N GLN A 541 31.83 9.71 10.47
CA GLN A 541 31.87 10.58 11.63
C GLN A 541 33.19 11.35 11.75
N VAL A 542 33.10 12.57 12.25
CA VAL A 542 34.22 13.35 12.78
C VAL A 542 33.86 13.83 14.18
N THR A 543 34.77 13.65 15.13
CA THR A 543 34.63 14.18 16.49
C THR A 543 35.36 15.51 16.64
N HIS A 544 34.85 16.39 17.49
CA HIS A 544 35.47 17.69 17.79
C HIS A 544 35.72 18.59 16.55
N LEU A 545 34.80 18.62 15.60
CA LEU A 545 34.83 19.53 14.46
C LEU A 545 34.73 20.98 14.95
N ALA A 546 35.69 21.81 14.55
CA ALA A 546 35.74 23.23 14.91
C ALA A 546 35.21 24.13 13.77
N GLY A 547 34.84 25.36 14.13
CA GLY A 547 34.50 26.41 13.17
C GLY A 547 33.02 26.53 12.81
N LEU A 548 32.14 25.78 13.48
CA LEU A 548 30.70 26.01 13.48
C LEU A 548 30.37 26.93 14.66
N ASP A 549 29.88 28.14 14.39
CA ASP A 549 29.63 29.17 15.39
C ASP A 549 28.20 29.71 15.22
N ASN A 550 27.27 29.14 16.00
CA ASN A 550 25.86 29.51 16.06
C ASN A 550 25.61 30.97 16.55
N THR A 551 26.63 31.81 16.64
CA THR A 551 26.52 33.21 17.08
C THR A 551 26.53 34.23 15.93
N ALA A 552 26.82 33.82 14.69
CA ALA A 552 26.66 34.67 13.51
C ALA A 552 25.17 34.80 13.11
N ALA A 553 24.78 35.91 12.49
CA ALA A 553 23.38 36.23 12.16
C ALA A 553 22.73 35.38 11.04
N GLY A 554 23.20 34.14 10.83
CA GLY A 554 22.74 33.23 9.79
C GLY A 554 23.24 31.79 9.98
N PRO A 555 22.73 30.82 9.18
CA PRO A 555 23.14 29.42 9.27
C PRO A 555 24.63 29.23 8.91
N ASP A 556 25.27 28.27 9.58
CA ASP A 556 26.59 27.77 9.20
C ASP A 556 26.50 26.96 7.89
N THR A 557 27.62 26.85 7.17
CA THR A 557 27.73 26.05 5.94
C THR A 557 28.85 25.04 6.08
N LEU A 558 28.56 23.76 5.85
CA LEU A 558 29.55 22.70 5.67
C LEU A 558 29.70 22.40 4.18
N ALA A 559 30.90 22.55 3.64
CA ALA A 559 31.23 21.93 2.36
C ALA A 559 31.56 20.45 2.58
N VAL A 560 31.09 19.58 1.68
CA VAL A 560 31.31 18.14 1.76
C VAL A 560 31.92 17.65 0.45
N ARG A 561 32.97 16.84 0.56
CA ARG A 561 33.58 16.13 -0.56
C ARG A 561 33.39 14.64 -0.36
N LEU A 562 32.77 14.00 -1.36
CA LEU A 562 32.66 12.56 -1.46
C LEU A 562 33.57 12.06 -2.58
N THR A 563 34.42 11.08 -2.26
CA THR A 563 35.22 10.35 -3.23
C THR A 563 34.87 8.88 -3.17
N VAL A 564 34.52 8.27 -4.30
CA VAL A 564 34.25 6.82 -4.39
C VAL A 564 35.15 6.24 -5.48
N ASN A 565 35.86 5.15 -5.18
CA ASN A 565 36.80 4.51 -6.11
C ASN A 565 37.82 5.49 -6.72
N GLY A 566 38.24 6.51 -5.96
CA GLY A 566 39.16 7.55 -6.42
C GLY A 566 38.54 8.65 -7.30
N HIS A 567 37.23 8.60 -7.54
CA HIS A 567 36.49 9.63 -8.27
C HIS A 567 35.85 10.64 -7.31
N SER A 568 36.25 11.91 -7.41
CA SER A 568 35.61 12.99 -6.66
C SER A 568 34.23 13.26 -7.27
N MET A 569 33.20 13.09 -6.47
CA MET A 569 31.82 13.31 -6.90
C MET A 569 31.51 14.80 -6.95
N GLN A 570 30.69 15.20 -7.93
CA GLN A 570 30.34 16.59 -8.20
C GLN A 570 28.83 16.75 -8.32
N THR A 571 28.33 17.92 -7.94
CA THR A 571 26.95 18.34 -8.20
C THR A 571 26.72 18.55 -9.70
N ALA A 572 25.46 18.71 -10.12
CA ALA A 572 25.12 19.01 -11.51
C ALA A 572 25.80 20.30 -12.05
N ALA A 573 26.18 21.23 -11.17
CA ALA A 573 26.91 22.45 -11.52
C ALA A 573 28.44 22.26 -11.62
N GLY A 574 28.95 21.04 -11.39
CA GLY A 574 30.39 20.73 -11.35
C GLY A 574 31.09 21.20 -10.06
N ALA A 575 30.33 21.61 -9.04
CA ALA A 575 30.85 22.05 -7.75
C ALA A 575 30.80 20.91 -6.71
N GLU A 576 31.55 21.06 -5.62
CA GLU A 576 31.45 20.20 -4.43
C GLU A 576 30.05 20.32 -3.79
N SER A 577 29.65 19.31 -3.03
CA SER A 577 28.41 19.36 -2.24
C SER A 577 28.54 20.42 -1.16
N GLN A 578 27.46 21.17 -0.93
CA GLN A 578 27.36 22.11 0.20
C GLN A 578 26.13 21.76 1.00
N LEU A 579 26.32 21.57 2.31
CA LEU A 579 25.29 21.42 3.32
C LEU A 579 25.15 22.74 4.08
N LEU A 580 23.96 23.32 4.07
CA LEU A 580 23.62 24.53 4.83
C LEU A 580 22.80 24.11 6.05
N PHE A 581 23.19 24.55 7.25
CA PHE A 581 22.40 24.31 8.45
C PHE A 581 22.67 25.38 9.51
N THR A 582 21.64 25.75 10.25
CA THR A 582 21.84 26.51 11.48
C THR A 582 22.26 25.51 12.54
N ALA A 583 23.45 25.63 13.13
CA ALA A 583 23.82 24.80 14.28
C ALA A 583 22.84 25.04 15.45
N PRO A 584 22.57 24.04 16.32
CA PRO A 584 21.60 24.19 17.42
C PRO A 584 22.02 25.16 18.51
#